data_AF-A0A9E4XEH4-F1
#
_entry.id   AF-A0A9E4XEH4-F1
#
_cell.length_a   1.000
_cell.length_b   1.000
_cell.length_c   1.000
_cell.angle_alpha   90.00
_cell.angle_beta   90.00
_cell.angle_gamma   90.00
#
_symmetry.space_group_name_H-M   'P 1'
#
loop_
_entity.id
_entity.type
_entity.pdbx_description
1 polymer ?
#
loop_
_entity_poly.entity_id
_entity_poly.type
_entity_poly.pdbx_seq_one_letter_code
_entity_poly.pdbx_strand_id
1 'polypeptide(L)'
;RGTVGITPPKTNWAQPIDTPPYLGYAVTCGISFTFGGVKINTRGQVVTNSQDPIPGLYAAGEMVGGLFYHNYPGGSGLSAGMVFGRLAGTSSGQDAMAMKD
;
A
#
# COMPACT_ATOMS: atom_id res chain seq x y z
N ARG A 1 -29.06 1.45 -11.54
CA ARG A 1 -30.33 0.86 -11.03
C ARG A 1 -30.10 0.41 -9.59
N GLY A 2 -30.58 1.17 -8.60
CA GLY A 2 -30.48 0.81 -7.18
C GLY A 2 -31.80 0.27 -6.65
N THR A 3 -31.77 -0.50 -5.56
CA THR A 3 -32.97 -0.90 -4.82
C THR A 3 -33.23 0.15 -3.74
N VAL A 4 -34.43 0.72 -3.70
CA VAL A 4 -34.85 1.74 -2.71
C VAL A 4 -35.54 1.04 -1.53
N GLY A 5 -35.34 1.56 -0.31
CA GLY A 5 -36.04 1.07 0.88
C GLY A 5 -35.29 0.05 1.74
N ILE A 6 -33.98 -0.16 1.50
CA ILE A 6 -33.13 -1.03 2.32
C ILE A 6 -31.91 -0.26 2.85
N THR A 7 -31.40 -0.66 4.02
CA THR A 7 -30.20 -0.07 4.65
C THR A 7 -29.18 -1.18 4.96
N PRO A 8 -27.94 -1.10 4.43
CA PRO A 8 -27.44 -0.06 3.52
C PRO A 8 -28.07 -0.16 2.12
N PRO A 9 -28.20 0.97 1.38
CA PRO A 9 -28.79 0.97 0.05
C PRO A 9 -27.96 0.13 -0.92
N LYS A 10 -28.63 -0.65 -1.79
CA LYS A 10 -27.94 -1.45 -2.80
C LYS A 10 -27.19 -0.53 -3.77
N THR A 11 -25.87 -0.67 -3.84
CA THR A 11 -25.04 0.11 -4.76
C THR A 11 -25.38 -0.21 -6.22
N ASN A 12 -25.06 0.73 -7.12
CA ASN A 12 -25.41 0.70 -8.55
C ASN A 12 -24.91 -0.55 -9.31
N TRP A 13 -24.00 -1.35 -8.75
CA TRP A 13 -23.30 -2.42 -9.47
C TRP A 13 -23.67 -3.84 -9.03
N ALA A 14 -24.57 -4.01 -8.04
CA ALA A 14 -25.00 -5.33 -7.63
C ALA A 14 -25.92 -5.99 -8.67
N GLN A 15 -25.49 -7.15 -9.19
CA GLN A 15 -26.30 -8.03 -10.02
C GLN A 15 -27.22 -8.91 -9.15
N PRO A 16 -28.41 -9.31 -9.66
CA PRO A 16 -29.25 -10.30 -9.00
C PRO A 16 -28.53 -11.66 -8.94
N ILE A 17 -28.74 -12.40 -7.85
CA ILE A 17 -28.27 -13.78 -7.67
C ILE A 17 -29.52 -14.65 -7.70
N ASP A 18 -30.01 -15.01 -8.89
CA ASP A 18 -31.29 -15.70 -9.11
C ASP A 18 -31.13 -17.09 -9.78
N THR A 19 -29.90 -17.47 -10.11
CA THR A 19 -29.58 -18.71 -10.81
C THR A 19 -28.69 -19.60 -9.94
N PRO A 20 -29.10 -20.85 -9.63
CA PRO A 20 -28.28 -21.80 -8.86
C PRO A 20 -27.09 -22.35 -9.67
N PRO A 21 -26.07 -22.96 -9.02
CA PRO A 21 -25.98 -23.22 -7.58
C PRO A 21 -25.55 -21.99 -6.77
N TYR A 22 -26.13 -21.85 -5.58
CA TYR A 22 -25.75 -20.79 -4.64
C TYR A 22 -24.53 -21.21 -3.81
N LEU A 23 -23.65 -20.25 -3.54
CA LEU A 23 -22.43 -20.44 -2.75
C LEU A 23 -22.42 -19.50 -1.55
N GLY A 24 -21.89 -19.98 -0.43
CA GLY A 24 -21.66 -19.20 0.78
C GLY A 24 -20.30 -19.53 1.36
N TYR A 25 -19.58 -18.50 1.82
CA TYR A 25 -18.26 -18.63 2.43
C TYR A 25 -18.29 -18.02 3.82
N ALA A 26 -17.82 -18.76 4.82
CA ALA A 26 -17.56 -18.19 6.13
C ALA A 26 -16.33 -17.30 6.03
N VAL A 27 -16.47 -16.02 6.42
CA VAL A 27 -15.38 -15.05 6.43
C VAL A 27 -15.23 -14.44 7.82
N THR A 28 -14.00 -14.11 8.18
CA THR A 28 -13.67 -13.38 9.40
C THR A 28 -12.59 -12.34 9.10
N CYS A 29 -12.43 -11.37 9.99
CA CYS A 29 -11.39 -10.36 9.88
C CYS A 29 -10.00 -11.00 10.09
N GLY A 30 -9.03 -10.56 9.28
CA GLY A 30 -7.61 -10.84 9.46
C GLY A 30 -6.80 -9.57 9.28
N ILE A 31 -5.65 -9.49 9.96
CA ILE A 31 -4.70 -8.41 9.74
C ILE A 31 -4.21 -8.51 8.29
N SER A 32 -4.41 -7.45 7.50
CA SER A 32 -4.03 -7.44 6.09
C SER A 32 -2.60 -6.93 5.88
N PHE A 33 -2.24 -5.80 6.51
CA PHE A 33 -0.90 -5.21 6.50
C PHE A 33 -0.84 -4.06 7.52
N THR A 34 0.34 -3.46 7.70
CA THR A 34 0.60 -2.38 8.66
C THR A 34 0.80 -1.05 7.95
N PHE A 35 0.23 0.04 8.50
CA PHE A 35 0.46 1.39 7.95
C PHE A 35 1.76 2.03 8.47
N GLY A 36 2.29 1.50 9.58
CA GLY A 36 3.59 1.87 10.11
C GLY A 36 4.72 1.21 9.32
N GLY A 37 5.93 1.74 9.50
CA GLY A 37 7.13 1.27 8.83
C GLY A 37 8.32 2.19 9.10
N VAL A 38 9.44 1.94 8.44
CA VAL A 38 10.60 2.81 8.51
C VAL A 38 10.33 4.12 7.76
N LYS A 39 10.85 5.22 8.30
CA LYS A 39 10.79 6.51 7.62
C LYS A 39 11.83 6.56 6.52
N ILE A 40 11.43 7.04 5.34
CA ILE A 40 12.32 7.30 4.22
C ILE A 40 12.32 8.79 3.85
N ASN A 41 13.40 9.25 3.24
CA ASN A 41 13.43 10.55 2.57
C ASN A 41 12.88 10.44 1.13
N THR A 42 12.91 11.55 0.39
CA THR A 42 12.42 11.64 -1.00
C THR A 42 13.26 10.87 -2.02
N ARG A 43 14.35 10.22 -1.61
CA ARG A 43 15.16 9.29 -2.42
C ARG A 43 14.92 7.82 -2.05
N GLY A 44 14.06 7.53 -1.08
CA GLY A 44 13.85 6.17 -0.59
C GLY A 44 14.91 5.67 0.39
N GLN A 45 15.81 6.54 0.87
CA GLN A 45 16.81 6.19 1.88
C GLN A 45 16.14 6.14 3.25
N VAL A 46 16.43 5.11 4.04
CA VAL A 46 15.98 5.03 5.43
C VAL A 46 16.71 6.08 6.25
N VAL A 47 15.99 6.77 7.14
CA VAL A 47 16.55 7.83 7.98
C VAL A 47 16.62 7.43 9.45
N THR A 48 17.60 7.97 10.16
CA THR A 48 17.71 7.87 11.61
C THR A 48 16.64 8.72 12.30
N ASN A 49 16.57 8.64 13.64
CA ASN A 49 15.71 9.53 14.44
C ASN A 49 16.07 11.02 14.25
N SER A 50 17.34 11.31 13.96
CA SER A 50 17.83 12.67 13.65
C SER A 50 17.52 13.13 12.23
N GLN A 51 16.84 12.31 11.42
CA GLN A 51 16.54 12.54 10.00
C GLN A 51 17.74 12.43 9.05
N ASP A 52 18.86 11.90 9.53
CA ASP A 52 20.03 11.65 8.69
C ASP A 52 19.82 10.37 7.86
N PRO A 53 20.11 10.36 6.56
CA PRO A 53 20.03 9.16 5.74
C PRO A 53 21.10 8.15 6.17
N ILE A 54 20.71 6.88 6.24
CA ILE A 54 21.63 5.76 6.49
C ILE A 54 22.26 5.35 5.15
N PRO A 55 23.58 5.53 4.95
CA PRO A 55 24.21 5.23 3.66
C PRO A 55 24.01 3.78 3.25
N GLY A 56 23.58 3.57 1.99
CA GLY A 56 23.35 2.24 1.43
C GLY A 56 22.06 1.55 1.87
N LEU A 57 21.26 2.14 2.77
CA LEU A 57 20.01 1.54 3.25
C LEU A 57 18.78 2.23 2.64
N TYR A 58 17.99 1.44 1.92
CA TYR A 58 16.80 1.89 1.21
C TYR A 58 15.59 1.04 1.60
N ALA A 59 14.38 1.61 1.54
CA ALA A 59 13.14 0.89 1.76
C ALA A 59 12.06 1.30 0.75
N ALA A 60 11.14 0.37 0.49
CA ALA A 60 10.02 0.55 -0.44
C ALA A 60 8.82 -0.31 -0.02
N GLY A 61 7.65 -0.02 -0.59
CA GLY A 61 6.42 -0.77 -0.34
C GLY A 61 5.96 -0.68 1.11
N GLU A 62 5.38 -1.77 1.63
CA GLU A 62 4.78 -1.82 2.97
C GLU A 62 5.81 -1.67 4.12
N MET A 63 7.12 -1.72 3.83
CA MET A 63 8.15 -1.35 4.81
C MET A 63 8.18 0.16 5.10
N VAL A 64 7.64 0.99 4.20
CA VAL A 64 7.64 2.45 4.34
C VAL A 64 6.46 2.89 5.18
N GLY A 65 6.75 3.59 6.27
CA GLY A 65 5.73 4.16 7.15
C GLY A 65 5.27 5.55 6.72
N GLY A 66 4.08 5.94 7.18
CA GLY A 66 3.59 7.33 7.10
C GLY A 66 2.80 7.68 5.83
N LEU A 67 2.53 6.69 4.97
CA LEU A 67 1.65 6.87 3.81
C LEU A 67 0.16 6.85 4.20
N PHE A 68 -0.20 5.99 5.16
CA PHE A 68 -1.55 5.83 5.69
C PHE A 68 -1.52 5.91 7.21
N TYR A 69 -2.66 6.23 7.84
CA TYR A 69 -2.74 6.34 9.31
C TYR A 69 -4.05 5.81 9.88
N HIS A 70 -5.19 6.22 9.32
CA HIS A 70 -6.52 5.77 9.79
C HIS A 70 -7.17 4.73 8.87
N ASN A 71 -7.00 4.91 7.57
CA ASN A 71 -7.51 4.02 6.56
C ASN A 71 -6.63 4.14 5.31
N TYR A 72 -6.77 3.21 4.38
CA TYR A 72 -6.12 3.24 3.09
C TYR A 72 -7.15 3.11 1.97
N PRO A 73 -6.98 3.83 0.84
CA PRO A 73 -7.79 3.58 -0.34
C PRO A 73 -7.50 2.19 -0.90
N GLY A 74 -8.53 1.37 -1.14
CA GLY A 74 -8.35 0.03 -1.71
C GLY A 74 -7.48 0.05 -2.98
N GLY A 75 -6.48 -0.83 -3.03
CA GLY A 75 -5.51 -0.91 -4.14
C GLY A 75 -4.30 0.02 -4.05
N SER A 76 -4.28 0.99 -3.13
CA SER A 76 -3.17 1.95 -3.00
C SER A 76 -1.84 1.32 -2.56
N GLY A 77 -1.86 0.19 -1.85
CA GLY A 77 -0.64 -0.53 -1.44
C GLY A 77 0.19 -1.01 -2.64
N LEU A 78 -0.48 -1.49 -3.70
CA LEU A 78 0.20 -1.88 -4.95
C LEU A 78 0.83 -0.67 -5.66
N SER A 79 0.12 0.46 -5.68
CA SER A 79 0.64 1.71 -6.22
C SER A 79 1.85 2.21 -5.41
N ALA A 80 1.77 2.14 -4.07
CA ALA A 80 2.88 2.48 -3.19
C ALA A 80 4.11 1.60 -3.45
N GLY A 81 3.91 0.28 -3.57
CA GLY A 81 4.96 -0.66 -3.94
C GLY A 81 5.66 -0.30 -5.25
N MET A 82 4.91 0.01 -6.31
CA MET A 82 5.47 0.41 -7.60
C MET A 82 6.24 1.72 -7.53
N VAL A 83 5.66 2.75 -6.92
CA VAL A 83 6.26 4.10 -6.88
C VAL A 83 7.52 4.12 -6.01
N PHE A 84 7.42 3.65 -4.75
CA PHE A 84 8.56 3.65 -3.84
C PHE A 84 9.62 2.63 -4.26
N GLY A 85 9.22 1.50 -4.87
CA GLY A 85 10.16 0.52 -5.43
C GLY A 85 11.01 1.13 -6.54
N ARG A 86 10.39 1.84 -7.49
CA ARG A 86 11.12 2.55 -8.55
C ARG A 86 12.02 3.64 -8.00
N LEU A 87 11.54 4.42 -7.03
CA LEU A 87 12.30 5.50 -6.40
C LEU A 87 13.55 4.99 -5.68
N ALA A 88 13.37 4.02 -4.79
CA ALA A 88 14.44 3.42 -3.99
C ALA A 88 15.47 2.72 -4.89
N GLY A 89 15.01 1.93 -5.87
CA GLY A 89 15.90 1.24 -6.81
C GLY A 89 16.69 2.18 -7.72
N THR A 90 16.08 3.28 -8.18
CA THR A 90 16.78 4.27 -9.01
C THR A 90 17.84 5.00 -8.19
N SER A 91 17.48 5.44 -6.99
CA SER A 91 18.40 6.18 -6.12
C SER A 91 19.55 5.32 -5.62
N SER A 92 19.28 4.05 -5.28
CA SER A 92 20.32 3.11 -4.86
C SER A 92 21.30 2.81 -6.00
N GLY A 93 20.81 2.63 -7.23
CA GLY A 93 21.66 2.45 -8.41
C GLY A 93 22.56 3.66 -8.68
N GLN A 94 22.03 4.88 -8.54
CA GLN A 94 22.81 6.12 -8.69
C GLN A 94 23.90 6.24 -7.64
N ASP A 95 23.56 6.03 -6.35
CA ASP A 95 24.52 6.12 -5.25
C ASP A 95 25.61 5.05 -5.37
N ALA A 96 25.26 3.83 -5.75
CA ALA A 96 26.22 2.74 -5.96
C ALA A 96 27.21 3.03 -7.09
N MET A 97 26.80 3.76 -8.14
CA MET A 97 27.71 4.19 -9.21
C MET A 97 28.62 5.31 -8.74
N ALA A 98 28.10 6.29 -8.00
CA ALA A 98 28.90 7.40 -7.47
C ALA A 98 29.96 6.96 -6.44
N MET A 99 29.78 5.81 -5.79
CA MET A 99 30.76 5.23 -4.85
C MET A 99 31.91 4.48 -5.54
N LYS A 100 31.83 4.22 -6.85
CA LYS A 100 32.90 3.55 -7.60
C LYS A 100 33.97 4.51 -8.11
N ASP A 101 33.66 5.80 -8.14
CA ASP A 101 34.55 6.90 -8.53
C ASP A 101 35.27 7.46 -7.29
#